data_AF-A0A645BYC7-F1
#
_entry.id   AF-A0A645BYC7-F1
#
_cell.length_a   1.000
_cell.length_b   1.000
_cell.length_c   1.000
_cell.angle_alpha   90.00
_cell.angle_beta   90.00
_cell.angle_gamma   90.00
#
_symmetry.space_group_name_H-M   'P 1'
#
loop_
_entity.id
_entity.type
_entity.pdbx_description
1 polymer ?
#
loop_
_entity_poly.entity_id
_entity_poly.type
_entity_poly.pdbx_seq_one_letter_code
_entity_poly.pdbx_strand_id
1 'polypeptide(L)'
;MAYKIRYPRRRVIRFFLKNSIAMLFNLTSTFEEEGRENIPTSGPLLVVANHFNFLDPLAVIHSAPWPIEFVGGAQTPNAPKTVGWISKLFEVIPTYRGTGSR
;
A
#
# COMPACT_ATOMS: atom_id res chain seq x y z
N MET A 1 -8.89 22.93 -3.84
CA MET A 1 -8.73 22.71 -2.39
C MET A 1 -7.76 21.55 -2.18
N ALA A 2 -6.79 21.69 -1.28
CA ALA A 2 -5.87 20.59 -0.97
C ALA A 2 -6.61 19.44 -0.26
N TYR A 3 -6.43 18.21 -0.73
CA TYR A 3 -7.01 17.01 -0.11
C TYR A 3 -6.36 16.78 1.26
N LYS A 4 -7.09 17.04 2.36
CA LYS A 4 -6.59 16.87 3.72
C LYS A 4 -6.87 15.45 4.21
N ILE A 5 -5.80 14.71 4.51
CA ILE A 5 -5.87 13.36 5.07
C ILE A 5 -5.52 13.42 6.55
N ARG A 6 -6.37 12.84 7.41
CA ARG A 6 -6.03 12.59 8.82
C ARG A 6 -5.35 11.23 8.94
N TYR A 7 -4.03 11.25 9.16
CA TYR A 7 -3.23 10.05 9.37
C TYR A 7 -3.20 9.65 10.86
N PRO A 8 -3.21 8.35 11.21
CA PRO A 8 -3.41 7.19 10.33
C PRO A 8 -4.90 6.91 10.05
N ARG A 9 -5.22 6.50 8.84
CA ARG A 9 -6.59 6.12 8.42
C ARG A 9 -6.88 4.64 8.68
N ARG A 10 -8.17 4.31 8.85
CA ARG A 10 -8.71 2.94 8.89
C ARG A 10 -7.90 1.96 9.75
N ARG A 11 -7.39 2.39 10.91
CA ARG A 11 -6.44 1.63 11.74
C ARG A 11 -6.87 0.18 11.97
N VAL A 12 -8.14 -0.03 12.32
CA VAL A 12 -8.70 -1.36 12.60
C VAL A 12 -8.68 -2.23 11.34
N ILE A 13 -9.25 -1.74 10.24
CA ILE A 13 -9.31 -2.48 8.96
C ILE A 13 -7.88 -2.81 8.48
N ARG A 14 -6.98 -1.83 8.49
CA ARG A 14 -5.59 -2.02 8.04
C ARG A 14 -4.79 -2.93 8.96
N PHE A 15 -5.08 -2.93 10.26
CA PHE A 15 -4.50 -3.90 11.19
C PHE A 15 -4.89 -5.33 10.79
N PHE A 16 -6.18 -5.60 10.57
CA PHE A 16 -6.61 -6.93 10.13
C PHE A 16 -6.02 -7.31 8.76
N LEU A 17 -6.07 -6.41 7.79
CA LEU A 17 -5.48 -6.65 6.46
C LEU A 17 -3.99 -6.99 6.56
N LYS A 18 -3.21 -6.21 7.32
CA LYS A 18 -1.77 -6.46 7.50
C LYS A 18 -1.50 -7.82 8.14
N ASN A 19 -2.25 -8.19 9.18
CA ASN A 19 -2.09 -9.49 9.83
C ASN A 19 -2.48 -10.64 8.90
N SER A 20 -3.55 -10.50 8.11
CA SER A 20 -3.93 -11.49 7.11
C SER A 20 -2.86 -11.65 6.02
N ILE A 21 -2.27 -10.54 5.55
CA ILE A 21 -1.15 -10.58 4.60
C ILE A 21 0.06 -11.29 5.19
N ALA A 22 0.42 -10.98 6.44
CA ALA A 22 1.53 -11.64 7.13
C ALA A 22 1.29 -13.14 7.29
N MET A 23 0.08 -13.55 7.67
CA MET A 23 -0.32 -14.96 7.75
C MET A 23 -0.20 -15.64 6.39
N LEU A 24 -0.69 -15.01 5.31
CA LEU A 24 -0.60 -15.57 3.97
C LEU A 24 0.85 -15.76 3.53
N PHE A 25 1.71 -14.74 3.67
CA PHE A 25 3.11 -14.87 3.30
C PHE A 25 3.80 -15.98 4.10
N ASN A 26 3.57 -16.08 5.42
CA ASN A 26 4.14 -17.13 6.25
C ASN A 26 3.70 -18.54 5.85
N LEU A 27 2.50 -18.70 5.28
CA LEU A 27 1.94 -20.00 4.90
C LEU A 27 2.26 -20.39 3.44
N THR A 28 2.42 -19.42 2.55
CA THR A 28 2.48 -19.68 1.10
C THR A 28 3.83 -19.34 0.47
N SER A 29 4.75 -18.74 1.21
CA SER A 29 6.03 -18.27 0.66
C SER A 29 7.15 -18.26 1.70
N THR A 30 8.39 -18.29 1.20
CA THR A 30 9.55 -17.85 1.97
C THR A 30 9.74 -16.36 1.72
N PHE A 31 9.43 -15.53 2.71
CA PHE A 31 9.60 -14.08 2.63
C PHE A 31 10.88 -13.67 3.36
N GLU A 32 11.84 -13.11 2.62
CA GLU A 32 13.11 -12.62 3.16
C GLU A 32 13.17 -11.09 3.02
N GLU A 33 13.64 -10.42 4.08
CA GLU A 33 13.79 -8.97 4.13
C GLU A 33 15.21 -8.63 4.56
N GLU A 34 15.88 -7.79 3.79
CA GLU A 34 17.22 -7.28 4.09
C GLU A 34 17.19 -5.76 4.27
N GLY A 35 18.10 -5.23 5.08
CA GLY A 35 18.26 -3.78 5.25
C GLY A 35 17.21 -3.12 6.15
N ARG A 36 16.55 -3.89 7.03
CA ARG A 36 15.49 -3.40 7.93
C ARG A 36 15.97 -2.30 8.89
N GLU A 37 17.25 -2.27 9.21
CA GLU A 37 17.91 -1.23 10.00
C GLU A 37 17.92 0.14 9.32
N ASN A 38 17.73 0.21 7.99
CA ASN A 38 17.66 1.46 7.24
C ASN A 38 16.29 2.15 7.37
N ILE A 39 15.32 1.48 8.01
CA ILE A 39 13.97 2.00 8.23
C ILE A 39 14.01 3.09 9.32
N PRO A 40 13.64 4.35 9.01
CA PRO A 40 13.68 5.42 10.00
C PRO A 40 12.70 5.17 11.15
N THR A 41 13.11 5.49 12.37
CA THR A 41 12.29 5.28 13.58
C THR A 41 11.17 6.31 13.74
N SER A 42 11.28 7.47 13.08
CA SER A 42 10.29 8.55 13.14
C SER A 42 10.39 9.47 11.92
N GLY A 43 9.37 10.32 11.76
CA GLY A 43 9.29 11.31 10.68
C GLY A 43 8.44 10.87 9.48
N PRO A 44 8.12 11.80 8.57
CA PRO A 44 7.43 11.48 7.33
C PRO A 44 8.37 10.79 6.34
N LEU A 45 7.83 9.86 5.55
CA LEU A 45 8.59 9.07 4.60
C LEU A 45 7.85 8.99 3.27
N LEU A 46 8.61 9.04 2.19
CA LEU A 46 8.15 8.63 0.88
C LEU A 46 8.75 7.26 0.58
N VAL A 47 7.93 6.21 0.69
CA VAL A 47 8.35 4.85 0.34
C VAL A 47 8.20 4.69 -1.17
N VAL A 48 9.30 4.36 -1.84
CA VAL A 48 9.34 4.14 -3.29
C VAL A 48 9.73 2.69 -3.53
N ALA A 49 8.95 1.98 -4.33
CA ALA A 49 9.18 0.61 -4.70
C ALA A 49 8.99 0.44 -6.21
N ASN A 50 9.81 -0.42 -6.80
CA ASN A 50 9.53 -0.89 -8.16
C ASN A 50 8.25 -1.74 -8.15
N HIS A 51 7.51 -1.73 -9.27
CA HIS A 51 6.25 -2.46 -9.38
C HIS A 51 6.24 -3.40 -10.59
N PHE A 52 6.50 -4.68 -10.37
CA PHE A 52 6.57 -5.74 -11.37
C PHE A 52 5.50 -6.83 -11.16
N ASN A 53 4.97 -6.97 -9.94
CA ASN A 53 4.02 -8.00 -9.57
C ASN A 53 2.82 -7.40 -8.84
N PHE A 54 1.66 -8.04 -9.00
CA PHE A 54 0.43 -7.68 -8.29
C PHE A 54 0.58 -7.74 -6.75
N LEU A 55 1.49 -8.57 -6.24
CA LEU A 55 1.74 -8.74 -4.81
C LEU A 55 2.67 -7.66 -4.20
N ASP A 56 3.30 -6.80 -5.01
CA ASP A 56 4.27 -5.81 -4.49
C ASP A 56 3.67 -4.91 -3.40
N PRO A 57 2.44 -4.38 -3.52
CA PRO A 57 1.84 -3.58 -2.45
C PRO A 57 1.66 -4.39 -1.16
N LEU A 58 1.39 -5.71 -1.25
CA LEU A 58 1.25 -6.56 -0.08
C LEU A 58 2.60 -6.77 0.62
N ALA A 59 3.68 -6.98 -0.15
CA ALA A 59 5.03 -7.07 0.39
C ALA A 59 5.40 -5.78 1.15
N VAL A 60 5.12 -4.61 0.56
CA VAL A 60 5.37 -3.33 1.23
C VAL A 60 4.52 -3.15 2.49
N ILE A 61 3.23 -3.54 2.47
CA ILE A 61 2.37 -3.51 3.68
C ILE A 61 2.92 -4.43 4.78
N HIS A 62 3.44 -5.59 4.41
CA HIS A 62 4.00 -6.57 5.32
C HIS A 62 5.25 -6.01 6.02
N SER A 63 6.23 -5.52 5.26
CA SER A 63 7.51 -4.99 5.78
C SER A 63 7.38 -3.67 6.52
N ALA A 64 6.49 -2.77 6.09
CA ALA A 64 6.36 -1.43 6.68
C ALA A 64 5.97 -1.50 8.18
N PRO A 65 6.75 -0.97 9.14
CA PRO A 65 6.41 -1.08 10.56
C PRO A 65 5.19 -0.21 10.95
N TRP A 66 4.88 0.80 10.15
CA TRP A 66 3.78 1.74 10.35
C TRP A 66 2.65 1.52 9.33
N PRO A 67 1.44 2.09 9.57
CA PRO A 67 0.39 2.13 8.56
C PRO A 67 0.86 2.87 7.30
N ILE A 68 1.01 2.18 6.18
CA ILE A 68 1.40 2.81 4.92
C ILE A 68 0.19 3.39 4.17
N GLU A 69 0.44 4.45 3.40
CA GLU A 69 -0.52 5.05 2.47
C GLU A 69 -0.02 4.84 1.04
N PHE A 70 -0.92 4.42 0.14
CA PHE A 70 -0.60 4.30 -1.29
C PHE A 70 -1.23 5.44 -2.08
N VAL A 71 -0.48 5.86 -3.10
CA VAL A 71 -0.95 6.75 -4.15
C VAL A 71 -1.14 5.91 -5.41
N GLY A 72 -2.36 5.86 -5.93
CA GLY A 72 -2.72 4.98 -7.05
C GLY A 72 -3.65 5.64 -8.04
N GLY A 73 -3.71 5.12 -9.27
CA GLY A 73 -4.60 5.67 -10.30
C GLY A 73 -6.07 5.60 -9.86
N ALA A 74 -6.82 6.68 -10.05
CA ALA A 74 -8.25 6.72 -9.77
C ALA A 74 -9.04 5.72 -10.65
N GLN A 75 -8.47 5.35 -11.79
CA GLN A 75 -8.94 4.27 -12.65
C GLN A 75 -7.82 3.25 -12.83
N THR A 76 -8.19 1.97 -12.73
CA THR A 76 -7.29 0.83 -12.93
C THR A 76 -7.84 -0.08 -14.02
N PRO A 77 -7.77 0.34 -15.31
CA PRO A 77 -8.43 -0.37 -16.41
C PRO A 77 -7.92 -1.81 -16.60
N ASN A 78 -6.66 -2.06 -16.25
CA ASN A 78 -6.01 -3.37 -16.40
C ASN A 78 -6.05 -4.24 -15.13
N ALA A 79 -6.65 -3.74 -14.04
CA ALA A 79 -6.79 -4.53 -12.82
C ALA A 79 -7.99 -5.49 -12.93
N PRO A 80 -7.89 -6.73 -12.43
CA PRO A 80 -9.05 -7.64 -12.38
C PRO A 80 -10.21 -6.98 -11.64
N LYS A 81 -11.40 -6.94 -12.26
CA LYS A 81 -12.57 -6.28 -11.67
C LYS A 81 -12.98 -6.91 -10.34
N THR A 82 -12.68 -8.20 -10.15
CA THR A 82 -12.95 -8.98 -8.94
C THR A 82 -12.17 -8.52 -7.71
N VAL A 83 -11.04 -7.83 -7.89
CA VAL A 83 -10.17 -7.41 -6.77
C VAL A 83 -10.15 -5.90 -6.55
N GLY A 84 -10.85 -5.12 -7.38
CA GLY A 84 -10.88 -3.65 -7.27
C GLY A 84 -11.48 -3.11 -5.96
N TRP A 85 -12.27 -3.92 -5.24
CA TRP A 85 -12.80 -3.55 -3.93
C TRP A 85 -11.71 -3.49 -2.85
N ILE A 86 -10.59 -4.22 -3.01
CA ILE A 86 -9.50 -4.26 -2.04
C ILE A 86 -8.85 -2.86 -1.94
N SER A 87 -8.59 -2.21 -3.06
CA SER A 87 -8.05 -0.83 -3.08
C SER A 87 -9.00 0.18 -2.40
N LYS A 88 -10.32 -0.03 -2.53
CA LYS A 88 -11.34 0.79 -1.85
C LYS A 88 -11.41 0.49 -0.35
N LEU A 89 -11.24 -0.77 0.04
CA LEU A 89 -11.20 -1.19 1.44
C LEU A 89 -9.94 -0.64 2.14
N PHE A 90 -8.79 -0.68 1.47
CA PHE A 90 -7.54 -0.11 1.97
C PHE A 90 -7.54 1.42 1.96
N GLU A 91 -8.35 2.04 1.08
CA GLU A 91 -8.49 3.49 0.89
C GLU A 91 -7.26 4.15 0.24
N VAL A 92 -6.85 3.63 -0.92
CA VAL A 92 -5.77 4.21 -1.74
C VAL A 92 -6.10 5.67 -2.10
N ILE A 93 -5.09 6.55 -2.04
CA ILE A 93 -5.21 7.95 -2.43
C ILE A 93 -5.29 8.01 -3.96
N PRO A 94 -6.42 8.48 -4.54
CA PRO A 94 -6.61 8.47 -5.98
C PRO A 94 -5.79 9.56 -6.67
N THR A 95 -5.20 9.21 -7.80
CA THR A 95 -4.51 10.13 -8.71
C THR A 95 -5.17 10.11 -10.08
N TYR A 96 -5.47 11.29 -10.59
CA TYR A 96 -6.04 11.47 -11.92
C TYR A 96 -4.90 11.75 -12.88
N ARG A 97 -4.58 10.76 -13.73
CA ARG A 97 -3.51 10.85 -14.73
C ARG A 97 -4.08 11.46 -16.01
N GLY A 98 -3.25 12.19 -16.76
CA GLY A 98 -3.63 12.78 -18.06
C GLY A 98 -4.43 14.09 -18.00
N THR A 99 -4.65 14.66 -16.81
CA THR A 99 -5.41 15.91 -16.64
C THR A 99 -4.53 17.16 -16.43
N GLY A 100 -3.21 16.98 -16.33
CA GLY A 100 -2.26 18.04 -15.92
C GLY A 100 -1.04 18.24 -16.82
N SER A 101 -0.89 17.49 -17.92
CA SER A 101 0.13 17.80 -18.93
C SER A 101 -0.40 18.98 -19.74
N ARG A 102 0.19 20.15 -19.55
CA ARG A 102 0.07 21.30 -20.44
C ARG A 102 1.40 21.48 -21.15
#